data_AF-A0A7Y2NJV3-F1
#
_entry.id   AF-A0A7Y2NJV3-F1
#
_cell.length_a   1.000
_cell.length_b   1.000
_cell.length_c   1.000
_cell.angle_alpha   90.00
_cell.angle_beta   90.00
_cell.angle_gamma   90.00
#
_symmetry.space_group_name_H-M   'P 1'
#
loop_
_entity.id
_entity.type
_entity.pdbx_description
1 polymer ?
#
loop_
_entity_poly.entity_id
_entity_poly.type
_entity_poly.pdbx_seq_one_letter_code
_entity_poly.pdbx_strand_id
1 'polypeptide(L)' 'MDVVTNALEFEQRKHVYKTTSERIVASREVKTLILDLNEIYKTSGDQKLMDLMKRLTVIKRKIEKRLKGRPLAA' A
#
# COMPACT_ATOMS: atom_id res chain seq x y z
N MET A 1 -3.11 12.70 12.79
CA MET A 1 -4.09 12.01 11.92
C MET A 1 -3.93 10.53 12.16
N ASP A 2 -5.04 9.81 12.31
CA ASP A 2 -5.04 8.38 12.63
C ASP A 2 -4.51 7.58 11.43
N VAL A 3 -3.49 6.75 11.66
CA VAL A 3 -2.85 5.90 10.63
C VAL A 3 -3.88 4.99 9.97
N VAL A 4 -4.86 4.50 10.75
CA VAL A 4 -5.92 3.62 10.25
C VAL A 4 -6.83 4.37 9.27
N THR A 5 -7.19 5.62 9.59
CA THR A 5 -8.00 6.46 8.70
C THR A 5 -7.27 6.73 7.39
N ASN A 6 -5.99 7.12 7.44
CA ASN A 6 -5.19 7.35 6.24
C ASN A 6 -5.07 6.10 5.36
N ALA A 7 -4.93 4.92 5.99
CA ALA A 7 -4.89 3.65 5.30
C ALA A 7 -6.21 3.31 4.61
N LEU A 8 -7.35 3.57 5.27
CA LEU A 8 -8.67 3.37 4.68
C LEU A 8 -8.94 4.36 3.54
N GLU A 9 -8.57 5.62 3.69
CA GLU A 9 -8.65 6.61 2.61
C GLU A 9 -7.81 6.20 1.41
N PHE A 10 -6.58 5.72 1.64
CA PHE A 10 -5.74 5.22 0.57
C PHE A 10 -6.38 4.03 -0.15
N GLU A 11 -6.94 3.06 0.59
CA GLU A 11 -7.64 1.90 0.03
C GLU A 11 -8.85 2.29 -0.84
N GLN A 12 -9.64 3.26 -0.38
CA GLN A 12 -10.86 3.69 -1.08
C GLN A 12 -10.56 4.61 -2.27
N ARG A 13 -9.37 5.23 -2.31
CA ARG A 13 -8.97 6.13 -3.39
C ARG A 13 -8.86 5.38 -4.71
N LYS A 14 -9.24 6.07 -5.80
CA LYS A 14 -9.08 5.52 -7.14
C LYS A 14 -7.58 5.41 -7.51
N HIS A 15 -7.06 4.19 -7.58
CA HIS A 15 -5.68 3.92 -7.95
C HIS A 15 -5.42 3.98 -9.47
N VAL A 16 -5.60 5.18 -10.05
CA VAL A 16 -5.26 5.45 -11.46
C VAL A 16 -4.04 6.35 -11.50
N TYR A 17 -2.88 5.73 -11.76
CA TYR A 17 -1.60 6.42 -11.88
C TYR A 17 -1.20 6.51 -13.35
N LYS A 18 -1.10 7.74 -13.88
CA LYS A 18 -0.77 8.03 -15.28
C LYS A 18 0.74 8.01 -15.50
N THR A 19 1.51 8.58 -14.58
CA THR A 19 2.97 8.72 -14.72
C THR A 19 3.74 7.70 -13.89
N THR A 20 5.02 7.50 -14.21
CA THR A 20 5.92 6.68 -13.39
C THR A 20 6.16 7.32 -12.02
N SER A 21 6.28 8.66 -11.98
CA SER A 21 6.45 9.41 -10.73
C SER A 21 5.28 9.19 -9.76
N GLU A 22 4.04 9.31 -10.24
CA GLU A 22 2.84 9.03 -9.44
C GLU A 22 2.83 7.61 -8.87
N ARG A 23 3.23 6.61 -9.68
CA ARG A 23 3.34 5.22 -9.22
C ARG A 23 4.40 5.06 -8.14
N ILE A 24 5.54 5.73 -8.25
CA ILE A 24 6.61 5.69 -7.24
C ILE A 24 6.12 6.29 -5.93
N VAL A 25 5.49 7.47 -5.98
CA VAL A 25 4.95 8.16 -4.79
C VAL A 25 3.91 7.27 -4.10
N ALA A 26 2.95 6.74 -4.86
CA ALA A 26 1.93 5.85 -4.31
C ALA A 26 2.50 4.54 -3.74
N SER A 27 3.54 3.98 -4.37
CA SER A 27 4.22 2.78 -3.86
C SER A 27 4.97 3.04 -2.56
N ARG A 28 5.48 4.26 -2.36
CA ARG A 28 6.14 4.68 -1.11
C ARG A 28 5.10 4.92 -0.02
N GLU A 29 4.04 5.66 -0.35
CA GLU A 29 2.92 5.96 0.56
C GLU A 29 2.30 4.68 1.14
N VAL A 30 1.91 3.73 0.29
CA VAL A 30 1.34 2.46 0.75
C VAL A 30 2.32 1.65 1.61
N LYS A 31 3.63 1.72 1.32
CA LYS A 31 4.65 1.04 2.12
C LYS A 31 4.75 1.65 3.51
N THR A 32 4.74 2.98 3.61
CA THR A 32 4.75 3.71 4.88
C THR A 32 3.51 3.35 5.70
N LEU A 33 2.32 3.40 5.10
CA LEU A 33 1.07 3.03 5.77
C LEU A 33 1.10 1.59 6.32
N ILE A 34 1.63 0.62 5.57
CA ILE A 34 1.75 -0.76 6.06
C ILE A 34 2.71 -0.86 7.27
N LEU A 35 3.84 -0.14 7.24
CA LEU A 35 4.79 -0.16 8.36
C LEU A 35 4.21 0.50 9.61
N ASP A 36 3.53 1.64 9.44
CA ASP A 36 2.88 2.34 10.54
C ASP A 36 1.75 1.49 11.16
N LEU A 37 0.94 0.83 10.33
CA LEU A 37 -0.08 -0.12 10.79
C LEU A 37 0.53 -1.31 11.52
N ASN A 38 1.71 -1.77 11.12
CA ASN A 38 2.40 -2.87 11.77
C ASN A 38 2.84 -2.51 13.21
N GLU A 39 3.26 -1.26 13.45
CA GLU A 39 3.57 -0.80 14.82
C GLU A 39 2.33 -0.81 15.72
N ILE A 40 1.16 -0.42 15.19
CA ILE A 40 -0.12 -0.50 15.93
C ILE A 40 -0.57 -1.95 16.11
N TYR A 41 -0.35 -2.80 15.11
CA TYR A 41 -0.68 -4.23 15.20
C TYR A 41 0.14 -4.94 16.27
N LYS A 42 1.42 -4.63 16.43
CA LYS A 42 2.28 -5.25 17.47
C LYS A 42 1.77 -5.04 18.89
N THR A 43 1.11 -3.91 19.15
CA THR A 43 0.59 -3.58 20.49
C THR A 43 -0.85 -4.05 20.68
N SER A 44 -1.69 -3.98 19.65
CA SER A 44 -3.12 -4.34 19.72
C SER A 44 -3.43 -5.80 19.42
N GLY A 45 -2.68 -6.45 18.52
CA GLY A 45 -2.98 -7.78 17.99
C GLY A 45 -4.27 -7.88 17.17
N ASP A 46 -4.85 -6.75 16.75
CA ASP A 46 -6.16 -6.73 16.08
C ASP A 46 -6.10 -7.36 14.68
N GLN A 47 -6.92 -8.39 14.46
CA GLN A 47 -7.06 -9.05 13.16
C GLN A 47 -7.53 -8.09 12.06
N LYS A 48 -8.33 -7.07 12.39
CA LYS A 48 -8.81 -6.08 11.42
C LYS A 48 -7.66 -5.26 10.82
N LEU A 49 -6.65 -4.94 11.63
CA LEU A 49 -5.43 -4.26 11.16
C LEU A 49 -4.64 -5.17 10.21
N MET A 50 -4.56 -6.47 10.52
CA MET A 50 -3.92 -7.44 9.63
C MET A 50 -4.64 -7.53 8.29
N ASP A 51 -5.97 -7.57 8.28
CA ASP A 51 -6.73 -7.61 7.03
C ASP A 51 -6.55 -6.33 6.21
N LEU A 52 -6.50 -5.16 6.86
CA LEU A 52 -6.18 -3.90 6.20
C LEU A 52 -4.77 -3.92 5.58
N MET A 53 -3.76 -4.38 6.32
CA MET A 53 -2.39 -4.54 5.79
C MET A 53 -2.34 -5.50 4.59
N LYS A 54 -3.08 -6.62 4.62
CA LYS A 54 -3.17 -7.57 3.50
C LYS A 54 -3.76 -6.89 2.25
N ARG A 55 -4.85 -6.13 2.40
CA ARG A 55 -5.48 -5.39 1.28
C ARG A 55 -4.54 -4.35 0.69
N LEU A 56 -3.87 -3.55 1.53
CA LEU A 56 -2.83 -2.60 1.10
C LEU A 56 -1.66 -3.30 0.39
N THR A 57 -1.24 -4.46 0.87
CA THR A 57 -0.15 -5.24 0.25
C THR A 57 -0.51 -5.69 -1.17
N VAL A 58 -1.77 -6.08 -1.41
CA VAL A 58 -2.24 -6.43 -2.75
C VAL A 58 -2.19 -5.20 -3.67
N ILE A 59 -2.61 -4.03 -3.18
CA ILE A 59 -2.55 -2.76 -3.93
C ILE A 59 -1.09 -2.42 -4.27
N LYS A 60 -0.19 -2.43 -3.27
CA LYS A 60 1.25 -2.20 -3.44
C LYS A 60 1.84 -3.09 -4.52
N ARG A 61 1.56 -4.39 -4.47
CA ARG A 61 2.06 -5.36 -5.44
C ARG A 61 1.59 -5.06 -6.88
N LYS A 62 0.35 -4.60 -7.05
CA LYS A 62 -0.17 -4.18 -8.37
C LYS A 62 0.59 -2.96 -8.90
N ILE A 63 0.90 -1.98 -8.04
CA ILE A 63 1.67 -0.79 -8.40
C ILE A 63 3.11 -1.18 -8.78
N GLU A 64 3.77 -1.99 -7.96
CA GLU A 64 5.15 -2.45 -8.20
C GLU A 64 5.27 -3.29 -9.47
N LYS A 65 4.29 -4.16 -9.76
CA LYS A 65 4.26 -4.94 -11.01
C LYS A 65 4.20 -4.02 -12.24
N ARG A 66 3.45 -2.91 -12.16
CA ARG A 66 3.40 -1.90 -13.24
C ARG A 66 4.70 -1.09 -13.34
N LEU A 67 5.38 -0.84 -12.22
CA LEU A 67 6.68 -0.15 -12.20
C LEU A 67 7.81 -0.99 -12.79
N LYS A 68 7.89 -2.27 -12.43
CA LYS A 68 8.94 -3.18 -12.91
C LYS A 68 8.81 -3.55 -14.39
N GLY A 69 7.66 -3.28 -15.01
CA GLY A 69 7.39 -3.65 -16.40
C GLY A 69 7.24 -5.17 -16.58
N ARG A 70 7.16 -5.64 -17.84
CA ARG A 70 7.37 -7.06 -18.13
C ARG A 70 8.86 -7.36 -18.01
N PRO A 71 9.26 -8.50 -17.43
CA PRO A 71 10.64 -8.93 -17.54
C PRO A 71 10.99 -8.97 -19.03
N LEU A 72 12.09 -8.31 -19.41
CA LEU A 72 12.70 -8.51 -20.71
C LEU A 72 13.02 -10.00 -20.78
N ALA A 73 12.41 -10.72 -21.71
CA ALA A 73 12.79 -12.11 -21.97
C ALA A 73 14.29 -12.08 -22.32
N ALA A 74 15.10 -12.77 -21.50
CA ALA A 74 16.51 -12.99 -21.75
C ALA A 74 16.69 -14.10 -22.78
#